data_AF-A0A4Q2KA71-F1
#
_entry.id   AF-A0A4Q2KA71-F1
#
_cell.length_a   1.000
_cell.length_b   1.000
_cell.length_c   1.000
_cell.angle_alpha   90.00
_cell.angle_beta   90.00
_cell.angle_gamma   90.00
#
_symmetry.space_group_name_H-M   'P 1'
#
loop_
_entity.id
_entity.type
_entity.pdbx_description
1 polymer ?
#
loop_
_entity_poly.entity_id
_entity_poly.type
_entity_poly.pdbx_seq_one_letter_code
_entity_poly.pdbx_strand_id
1 'polypeptide(L)'
;MKRYPYVARAVAEGKDSAIFYVGKRRQKIEITQETKEVCKIIEEISKRETNEDVLCMIDGIKKGRCDVAIIHDVHWEKNAYYDKKRKFIEKVYKCCIKLQLVDYEEIINEEIV
;
A
#
# COMPACT_ATOMS: atom_id res chain seq x y z
N MET A 1 -2.53 -4.73 -2.80
CA MET A 1 -2.93 -4.44 -1.41
C MET A 1 -4.46 -4.30 -1.34
N LYS A 2 -5.22 -5.40 -1.44
CA LYS A 2 -6.70 -5.34 -1.64
C LYS A 2 -7.49 -4.66 -0.51
N ARG A 3 -6.85 -4.52 0.67
CA ARG A 3 -7.46 -3.98 1.89
C ARG A 3 -7.23 -2.46 2.04
N TYR A 4 -6.31 -1.90 1.27
CA TYR A 4 -5.97 -0.48 1.32
C TYR A 4 -7.18 0.46 1.17
N PRO A 5 -8.16 0.23 0.25
CA PRO A 5 -9.32 1.11 0.14
C PRO A 5 -10.10 1.28 1.44
N TYR A 6 -10.25 0.20 2.22
CA TYR A 6 -10.98 0.22 3.48
C TYR A 6 -10.23 1.01 4.55
N VAL A 7 -8.90 0.87 4.59
CA VAL A 7 -8.01 1.60 5.48
C VAL A 7 -7.99 3.08 5.12
N ALA A 8 -7.73 3.42 3.86
CA ALA A 8 -7.70 4.79 3.38
C ALA A 8 -9.02 5.51 3.61
N ARG A 9 -10.16 4.84 3.38
CA ARG A 9 -11.49 5.39 3.69
C ARG A 9 -11.67 5.62 5.19
N ALA A 10 -11.31 4.65 6.04
CA ALA A 10 -11.41 4.81 7.49
C ALA A 10 -10.54 5.97 8.01
N VAL A 11 -9.33 6.14 7.46
CA VAL A 11 -8.45 7.28 7.76
C VAL A 11 -9.11 8.60 7.34
N ALA A 12 -9.66 8.69 6.12
CA ALA A 12 -10.31 9.89 5.60
C ALA A 12 -11.57 10.27 6.40
N GLU A 13 -12.32 9.27 6.88
CA GLU A 13 -13.53 9.46 7.68
C GLU A 13 -13.23 9.65 9.19
N GLY A 14 -11.96 9.65 9.60
CA GLY A 14 -11.58 9.83 11.01
C GLY A 14 -12.00 8.68 11.93
N LYS A 15 -12.16 7.46 11.38
CA LYS A 15 -12.55 6.27 12.15
C LYS A 15 -11.35 5.61 12.82
N ASP A 16 -11.57 5.05 14.00
CA ASP A 16 -10.54 4.32 14.76
C ASP A 16 -10.25 2.92 14.19
N SER A 17 -11.12 2.40 13.32
CA SER A 17 -10.88 1.10 12.68
C SER A 17 -11.51 1.00 11.30
N ALA A 18 -10.82 0.27 10.42
CA ALA A 18 -11.34 -0.20 9.15
C ALA A 18 -11.93 -1.61 9.32
N ILE A 19 -13.21 -1.76 9.01
CA ILE A 19 -13.92 -3.05 9.03
C ILE A 19 -14.19 -3.47 7.59
N PHE A 20 -13.86 -4.71 7.26
CA PHE A 20 -14.16 -5.32 5.95
C PHE A 20 -14.35 -6.83 6.10
N TYR A 21 -14.87 -7.46 5.04
CA TYR A 21 -15.13 -8.89 5.02
C TYR A 21 -14.26 -9.57 3.98
N VAL A 22 -13.73 -10.75 4.35
CA VAL A 22 -13.06 -11.67 3.42
C VAL A 22 -13.88 -12.96 3.41
N GLY A 23 -14.64 -13.16 2.33
CA GLY A 23 -15.71 -14.16 2.32
C GLY A 23 -16.75 -13.83 3.40
N LYS A 24 -17.00 -14.78 4.31
CA LYS A 24 -17.91 -14.60 5.47
C LYS A 24 -17.20 -14.10 6.74
N ARG A 25 -15.88 -13.98 6.74
CA ARG A 25 -15.11 -13.61 7.93
C ARG A 25 -14.94 -12.09 8.02
N ARG A 26 -15.38 -11.51 9.13
CA ARG A 26 -15.12 -10.10 9.46
C ARG A 26 -13.66 -9.91 9.82
N GLN A 27 -13.06 -8.84 9.33
CA GLN A 27 -11.70 -8.41 9.63
C GLN A 27 -11.77 -6.98 10.17
N LYS A 28 -10.95 -6.67 11.17
CA LYS A 28 -10.79 -5.33 11.75
C LYS A 28 -9.31 -4.98 11.67
N ILE A 29 -9.01 -3.81 11.14
CA ILE A 29 -7.69 -3.18 11.23
C ILE A 29 -7.88 -1.90 12.04
N GLU A 30 -7.07 -1.71 13.08
CA GLU A 30 -7.09 -0.49 13.88
C GLU A 30 -6.32 0.60 13.15
N ILE A 31 -6.85 1.82 13.16
CA ILE A 31 -6.24 2.97 12.49
C ILE A 31 -5.36 3.70 13.50
N THR A 32 -4.10 3.30 13.55
CA THR A 32 -3.07 3.94 14.36
C THR A 32 -2.54 5.21 13.70
N GLN A 33 -1.73 5.99 14.41
CA GLN A 33 -1.04 7.13 13.82
C GLN A 33 -0.09 6.68 12.70
N GLU A 34 0.65 5.58 12.89
CA GLU A 34 1.49 4.97 11.85
C GLU A 34 0.70 4.64 10.59
N THR A 35 -0.51 4.08 10.75
CA THR A 35 -1.38 3.76 9.60
C THR A 35 -1.70 5.02 8.79
N LYS A 36 -1.98 6.13 9.48
CA LYS A 36 -2.24 7.44 8.82
C LYS A 36 -0.99 7.95 8.11
N GLU A 37 0.18 7.82 8.72
CA GLU A 37 1.45 8.21 8.10
C GLU A 37 1.77 7.38 6.85
N VAL A 38 1.57 6.06 6.90
CA VAL A 38 1.73 5.19 5.71
C VAL A 38 0.80 5.61 4.58
N CYS A 39 -0.47 5.94 4.88
CA CYS A 39 -1.38 6.47 3.87
C CYS A 39 -0.86 7.79 3.26
N LYS A 40 -0.32 8.71 4.08
CA LYS A 40 0.27 9.97 3.58
C LYS A 40 1.49 9.73 2.69
N ILE A 41 2.39 8.81 3.07
CA ILE A 41 3.56 8.45 2.26
C ILE A 41 3.12 7.98 0.88
N ILE A 42 2.12 7.12 0.80
CA ILE A 42 1.61 6.59 -0.48
C ILE A 42 1.04 7.72 -1.33
N GLU A 43 0.26 8.65 -0.75
CA GLU A 43 -0.23 9.82 -1.46
C GLU A 43 0.89 10.74 -1.94
N GLU A 44 1.92 10.97 -1.12
CA GLU A 44 3.05 11.80 -1.49
C GLU A 44 3.88 11.19 -2.63
N ILE A 45 4.14 9.87 -2.57
CA ILE A 45 4.79 9.15 -3.67
C ILE A 45 3.95 9.28 -4.94
N SER A 46 2.63 9.09 -4.85
CA SER A 46 1.73 9.23 -5.99
C SER A 46 1.71 10.65 -6.56
N LYS A 47 1.83 11.69 -5.75
CA LYS A 47 1.86 13.09 -6.21
C LYS A 47 3.17 13.47 -6.90
N ARG A 48 4.28 12.85 -6.50
CA ARG A 48 5.62 13.14 -7.04
C ARG A 48 6.00 12.26 -8.22
N GLU A 49 5.27 11.16 -8.45
CA GLU A 49 5.51 10.25 -9.57
C GLU A 49 5.03 10.89 -10.89
N THR A 50 5.81 10.67 -11.94
CA THR A 50 5.56 11.25 -13.27
C THR A 50 5.30 10.18 -14.33
N ASN A 51 5.72 8.94 -14.08
CA ASN A 51 5.46 7.84 -14.99
C ASN A 51 3.98 7.40 -14.91
N GLU A 52 3.25 7.55 -16.01
CA GLU A 52 1.82 7.26 -16.09
C GLU A 52 1.48 5.79 -15.80
N ASP A 53 2.27 4.82 -16.28
CA ASP A 53 2.05 3.41 -15.98
C ASP A 53 2.27 3.11 -14.48
N VAL A 54 3.25 3.77 -13.84
CA VAL A 54 3.47 3.66 -12.39
C VAL A 54 2.31 4.28 -11.62
N LEU A 55 1.82 5.45 -12.05
CA LEU A 55 0.65 6.09 -11.46
C LEU A 55 -0.61 5.21 -11.60
N CYS A 56 -0.82 4.60 -12.77
CA CYS A 56 -1.90 3.65 -13.03
C CYS A 56 -1.80 2.44 -12.09
N MET A 57 -0.59 1.91 -11.90
CA MET A 57 -0.33 0.84 -10.94
C MET A 57 -0.67 1.27 -9.50
N ILE A 58 -0.17 2.42 -9.04
CA ILE A 58 -0.41 2.92 -7.69
C ILE A 58 -1.91 3.15 -7.46
N ASP A 59 -2.61 3.78 -8.41
CA ASP A 59 -4.06 4.00 -8.34
C ASP A 59 -4.84 2.68 -8.30
N GLY A 60 -4.46 1.71 -9.13
CA GLY A 60 -5.05 0.38 -9.11
C GLY A 60 -4.87 -0.32 -7.76
N ILE A 61 -3.68 -0.20 -7.16
CA ILE A 61 -3.40 -0.71 -5.81
C ILE A 61 -4.25 0.01 -4.76
N LYS A 62 -4.35 1.34 -4.83
CA LYS A 62 -5.15 2.17 -3.93
C LYS A 62 -6.64 1.83 -4.00
N LYS A 63 -7.15 1.49 -5.18
CA LYS A 63 -8.52 1.02 -5.42
C LYS A 63 -8.73 -0.46 -5.07
N GLY A 64 -7.68 -1.17 -4.64
CA GLY A 64 -7.76 -2.57 -4.22
C GLY A 64 -7.99 -3.54 -5.38
N ARG A 65 -7.70 -3.13 -6.62
CA ARG A 65 -7.78 -4.00 -7.81
C ARG A 65 -6.80 -5.16 -7.69
N CYS A 66 -7.11 -6.27 -8.36
CA CYS A 66 -6.16 -7.38 -8.44
C CYS A 66 -5.04 -7.06 -9.43
N ASP A 67 -3.85 -7.62 -9.20
CA ASP A 67 -2.68 -7.35 -10.04
C ASP A 67 -2.95 -7.65 -11.51
N VAL A 68 -3.63 -8.77 -11.81
CA VAL A 68 -3.99 -9.15 -13.20
C VAL A 68 -4.80 -8.05 -13.87
N ALA A 69 -5.78 -7.47 -13.19
CA ALA A 69 -6.59 -6.40 -13.75
C ALA A 69 -5.79 -5.10 -13.96
N ILE A 70 -4.74 -4.85 -13.17
CA ILE A 70 -3.89 -3.66 -13.32
C ILE A 70 -2.90 -3.87 -14.47
N ILE A 71 -2.35 -5.09 -14.60
CA ILE A 71 -1.42 -5.46 -15.68
C ILE A 71 -2.04 -5.23 -17.06
N HIS A 72 -3.35 -5.43 -17.22
CA HIS A 72 -4.05 -5.14 -18.47
C HIS A 72 -4.13 -3.65 -18.84
N ASP A 73 -3.90 -2.75 -17.88
CA ASP A 73 -4.02 -1.29 -18.06
C ASP A 73 -2.66 -0.58 -18.13
N VAL A 74 -1.56 -1.34 -18.10
CA VAL A 74 -0.19 -0.80 -18.17
C VAL A 74 0.58 -1.39 -19.33
N HIS A 75 1.55 -0.66 -19.86
CA HIS A 75 2.34 -1.09 -21.01
C HIS A 75 3.52 -1.99 -20.62
N TRP A 76 3.32 -2.89 -19.64
CA TRP A 76 4.37 -3.75 -19.12
C TRP A 76 4.00 -5.22 -19.21
N GLU A 77 5.03 -6.04 -19.47
CA GLU A 77 4.93 -7.46 -19.22
C GLU A 77 4.76 -7.74 -17.71
N LYS A 78 4.22 -8.91 -17.41
CA LYS A 78 3.96 -9.37 -16.04
C LYS A 78 5.18 -9.24 -15.12
N ASN A 79 6.36 -9.68 -15.57
CA ASN A 79 7.58 -9.63 -14.76
C ASN A 79 8.03 -8.21 -14.48
N ALA A 80 7.92 -7.34 -15.48
CA ALA A 80 8.17 -5.91 -15.33
C ALA A 80 7.22 -5.33 -14.26
N TYR A 81 5.91 -5.56 -14.36
CA TYR A 81 4.94 -5.08 -13.36
C TYR A 81 5.33 -5.45 -11.92
N TYR A 82 5.66 -6.72 -11.67
CA TYR A 82 6.02 -7.15 -10.32
C TYR A 82 7.32 -6.53 -9.80
N ASP A 83 8.31 -6.29 -10.66
CA ASP A 83 9.52 -5.57 -10.29
C ASP A 83 9.22 -4.11 -9.89
N LYS A 84 8.38 -3.40 -10.66
CA LYS A 84 7.98 -2.02 -10.35
C LYS A 84 7.17 -1.97 -9.06
N LYS A 85 6.24 -2.91 -8.87
CA LYS A 85 5.44 -3.04 -7.65
C LYS A 85 6.32 -3.29 -6.42
N ARG A 86 7.32 -4.17 -6.53
CA ARG A 86 8.30 -4.41 -5.46
C ARG A 86 9.05 -3.12 -5.11
N LYS A 87 9.59 -2.42 -6.11
CA LYS A 87 10.31 -1.13 -5.93
C LYS A 87 9.42 -0.06 -5.28
N PHE A 88 8.13 -0.02 -5.63
CA PHE A 88 7.16 0.87 -4.99
C PHE A 88 6.99 0.54 -3.50
N ILE A 89 6.80 -0.74 -3.14
CA ILE A 89 6.67 -1.18 -1.75
C ILE A 89 7.96 -0.88 -0.97
N GLU A 90 9.13 -1.18 -1.54
CA GLU A 90 10.42 -0.84 -0.93
C GLU A 90 10.57 0.66 -0.69
N LYS A 91 10.11 1.51 -1.62
CA LYS A 91 10.15 2.97 -1.46
C LYS A 91 9.26 3.43 -0.31
N VAL A 92 8.05 2.89 -0.19
CA VAL A 92 7.16 3.15 0.96
C VAL A 92 7.85 2.73 2.26
N TYR A 93 8.42 1.53 2.30
CA TYR A 93 9.10 1.01 3.49
C TYR A 93 10.31 1.86 3.89
N LYS A 94 11.14 2.29 2.93
CA LYS A 94 12.26 3.23 3.18
C LYS A 94 11.78 4.56 3.76
N CYS A 95 10.63 5.08 3.31
CA CYS A 95 10.02 6.26 3.93
C CYS A 95 9.59 5.99 5.37
N CYS A 96 8.99 4.82 5.66
CA CYS A 96 8.63 4.43 7.02
C CYS A 96 9.86 4.37 7.96
N ILE A 97 10.95 3.75 7.52
CA ILE A 97 12.22 3.73 8.26
C ILE A 97 12.72 5.15 8.52
N LYS A 98 12.72 6.00 7.49
CA LYS A 98 13.21 7.38 7.62
C LYS A 98 12.39 8.22 8.59
N LEU A 99 11.10 7.93 8.72
CA LEU A 99 10.17 8.56 9.65
C LEU A 99 10.12 7.88 11.02
N GLN A 100 10.96 6.87 11.28
CA GLN A 100 11.01 6.11 12.53
C GLN A 100 9.65 5.47 12.89
N LEU A 101 8.92 4.98 11.87
CA LEU A 101 7.66 4.27 12.07
C LEU A 101 7.85 2.76 12.32
N VAL A 102 9.09 2.28 12.29
CA VAL A 102 9.45 0.88 12.48
C VAL A 102 10.76 0.85 13.26
N ASP A 103 10.82 0.03 14.31
CA ASP A 103 12.01 -0.10 15.15
C ASP A 103 12.98 -1.15 14.61
N TYR A 104 14.27 -0.97 14.90
CA TYR A 104 15.31 -1.91 14.48
C TYR A 104 15.02 -3.35 14.92
N GLU A 105 14.53 -3.51 16.16
CA GLU A 105 14.19 -4.82 16.73
C GLU A 105 13.02 -5.48 16.00
N GLU A 106 12.06 -4.70 15.48
CA GLU A 106 10.97 -5.27 14.69
C GLU A 106 11.51 -5.81 13.37
N ILE A 107 12.40 -5.07 12.70
CA ILE A 107 12.98 -5.43 11.41
C ILE A 107 13.88 -6.67 11.53
N ILE A 108 14.76 -6.73 12.53
CA ILE A 108 15.72 -7.83 12.64
C ILE A 108 15.05 -9.17 13.00
N ASN A 109 13.89 -9.10 13.65
CA ASN A 109 13.11 -10.28 14.04
C ASN A 109 12.12 -10.72 12.94
N GLU A 110 12.02 -10.01 11.82
CA GLU A 110 11.23 -10.47 10.67
C GLU A 110 11.89 -11.67 9.98
N GLU A 111 11.12 -12.74 9.77
CA GLU A 111 11.58 -13.91 9.04
C GLU A 111 11.77 -13.60 7.54
N ILE A 112 12.89 -14.05 6.97
CA ILE A 112 13.10 -14.04 5.52
C ILE A 112 12.40 -15.28 4.94
N VAL A 113 11.20 -15.09 4.37
CA VAL A 113 10.36 -16.14 3.74
C VAL A 113 10.28 -15.96 2.23
#